data_AF-A0A4Q2V304-F1
#
_entry.id   AF-A0A4Q2V304-F1
#
_cell.length_a   1.000
_cell.length_b   1.000
_cell.length_c   1.000
_cell.angle_alpha   90.00
_cell.angle_beta   90.00
_cell.angle_gamma   90.00
#
_symmetry.space_group_name_H-M   'P 1'
#
loop_
_entity.id
_entity.type
_entity.pdbx_description
1 polymer ?
#
loop_
_entity_poly.entity_id
_entity_poly.type
_entity_poly.pdbx_seq_one_letter_code
_entity_poly.pdbx_strand_id
1 'polypeptide(L)'
;MAASGWNCSSMFLFLVTLLVSLSNALPAQDLKRQDVGSHDFIIVGGGTAGLALAARLTEDGTHSVLVLEAGARPDTVASYRIPGANQQVLGSAIDWSFGTLPQPSLNGRQLIYNQGRCLGGQFCD
;
A
#
# COMPACT_ATOMS: atom_id res chain seq x y z
N MET A 1 -7.33 30.03 49.90
CA MET A 1 -7.43 30.15 48.44
C MET A 1 -6.03 30.10 47.85
N ALA A 2 -5.59 28.97 47.30
CA ALA A 2 -4.32 28.87 46.60
C ALA A 2 -4.61 28.37 45.18
N ALA A 3 -4.71 29.29 44.23
CA ALA A 3 -4.80 28.97 42.81
C ALA A 3 -3.38 28.57 42.35
N SER A 4 -3.16 27.27 42.21
CA SER A 4 -1.87 26.69 41.84
C SER A 4 -1.46 27.12 40.43
N GLY A 5 -0.31 27.79 40.35
CA GLY A 5 0.23 28.39 39.13
C GLY A 5 0.88 27.37 38.20
N TRP A 6 0.37 27.32 36.97
CA TRP A 6 1.09 26.77 35.82
C TRP A 6 1.52 27.94 34.94
N ASN A 7 2.81 28.04 34.64
CA ASN A 7 3.29 29.02 33.66
C ASN A 7 3.10 28.46 32.23
N CYS A 8 2.97 29.36 31.25
CA CYS A 8 2.67 29.00 29.85
C CYS A 8 3.70 28.01 29.26
N SER A 9 4.96 28.11 29.67
CA SER A 9 6.05 27.22 29.24
C SER A 9 5.88 25.79 29.77
N SER A 10 5.50 25.62 31.03
CA SER A 10 5.21 24.32 31.64
C SER A 10 3.98 23.66 31.00
N MET A 11 2.97 24.46 30.65
CA MET A 11 1.78 23.96 29.96
C MET A 11 2.10 23.46 28.54
N PHE A 12 3.01 24.14 27.82
CA PHE A 12 3.45 23.72 26.49
C PHE A 12 4.27 22.41 26.54
N LEU A 13 5.21 22.28 27.48
CA LEU A 13 5.98 21.05 27.66
C LEU A 13 5.09 19.86 28.02
N PHE A 14 4.09 20.09 28.88
CA PHE A 14 3.13 19.05 29.26
C PHE A 14 2.26 18.62 28.07
N LEU A 15 1.83 19.57 27.23
CA LEU A 15 1.06 19.25 26.03
C LEU A 15 1.88 18.46 25.00
N VAL A 16 3.15 18.83 24.80
CA VAL A 16 4.06 18.12 23.88
C VAL A 16 4.36 16.71 24.37
N THR A 17 4.63 16.53 25.67
CA THR A 17 4.87 15.20 26.25
C THR A 17 3.61 14.34 26.27
N LEU A 18 2.43 14.93 26.49
CA LEU A 18 1.14 14.25 26.36
C LEU A 18 0.89 13.81 24.92
N LEU A 19 1.13 14.67 23.93
CA LEU A 19 1.01 14.34 22.50
C LEU A 19 1.95 13.20 22.09
N VAL A 20 3.23 13.27 22.47
CA VAL A 20 4.21 12.21 22.20
C VAL A 20 3.82 10.88 22.88
N SER A 21 3.30 10.94 24.10
CA SER A 21 2.83 9.74 24.82
C SER A 21 1.57 9.15 24.15
N LEU A 22 0.66 9.99 23.65
CA LEU A 22 -0.54 9.56 22.92
C LEU A 22 -0.19 8.92 21.57
N SER A 23 0.80 9.46 20.84
CA SER A 23 1.27 8.88 19.58
C SER A 23 1.85 7.49 19.76
N ASN A 24 2.60 7.25 20.84
CA ASN A 24 3.13 5.92 21.18
C ASN A 24 2.10 4.98 21.81
N ALA A 25 0.96 5.51 22.26
CA ALA A 25 -0.13 4.74 22.85
C ALA A 25 -1.18 4.29 21.83
N LEU A 26 -1.04 4.63 20.54
CA LEU A 26 -1.87 4.02 19.50
C LEU A 26 -1.55 2.51 19.49
N PRO A 27 -2.52 1.66 19.87
CA PRO A 27 -2.29 0.23 19.87
C PRO A 27 -1.90 -0.18 18.45
N ALA A 28 -0.89 -1.03 18.33
CA ALA A 28 -0.64 -1.75 17.09
C ALA A 28 -2.00 -2.33 16.64
N GLN A 29 -2.42 -2.03 15.42
CA GLN A 29 -3.70 -2.52 14.92
C GLN A 29 -3.66 -4.04 15.01
N ASP A 30 -4.49 -4.59 15.89
CA ASP A 30 -4.66 -6.03 16.03
C ASP A 30 -5.19 -6.52 14.68
N LEU A 31 -4.34 -7.26 13.95
CA LEU A 31 -4.70 -7.83 12.66
C LEU A 31 -5.73 -8.92 12.92
N LYS A 32 -7.00 -8.51 13.03
CA LYS A 32 -8.12 -9.43 13.15
C LYS A 32 -8.08 -10.35 11.95
N ARG A 33 -7.80 -11.63 12.19
CA ARG A 33 -7.85 -12.66 11.15
C ARG A 33 -9.21 -12.58 10.46
N GLN A 34 -9.20 -12.21 9.20
CA GLN A 34 -10.40 -12.21 8.39
C GLN A 34 -10.65 -13.66 7.96
N ASP A 35 -11.73 -14.25 8.46
CA ASP A 35 -12.20 -15.53 7.95
C ASP A 35 -12.87 -15.27 6.60
N VAL A 36 -12.12 -15.54 5.53
CA VAL A 36 -12.59 -15.39 4.14
C VAL A 36 -13.27 -16.67 3.63
N GLY A 37 -13.39 -17.71 4.45
CA GLY A 37 -13.96 -18.99 4.03
C GLY A 37 -13.09 -19.77 3.05
N SER A 38 -13.61 -20.92 2.58
CA SER A 38 -12.98 -21.77 1.57
C SER A 38 -13.33 -21.29 0.16
N HIS A 39 -12.35 -21.35 -0.74
CA HIS A 39 -12.52 -21.05 -2.16
C HIS A 39 -11.94 -22.20 -3.00
N ASP A 40 -12.49 -22.41 -4.19
CA ASP A 40 -12.02 -23.43 -5.13
C ASP A 40 -10.65 -23.06 -5.70
N PHE A 41 -10.41 -21.77 -5.93
CA PHE A 41 -9.13 -21.25 -6.39
C PHE A 41 -8.67 -20.04 -5.59
N ILE A 42 -7.36 -19.96 -5.34
CA ILE A 42 -6.69 -18.80 -4.76
C ILE A 42 -5.64 -18.30 -5.75
N ILE A 43 -5.79 -17.07 -6.21
CA ILE A 43 -4.87 -16.39 -7.12
C ILE A 43 -4.08 -15.38 -6.32
N VAL A 44 -2.75 -15.50 -6.36
CA VAL A 44 -1.84 -14.53 -5.74
C VAL A 44 -1.38 -13.55 -6.80
N GLY A 45 -1.77 -12.29 -6.65
CA GLY A 45 -1.57 -11.20 -7.60
C GLY A 45 -2.82 -10.91 -8.43
N GLY A 46 -3.46 -9.78 -8.16
CA GLY A 46 -4.53 -9.17 -8.95
C GLY A 46 -4.00 -8.35 -10.12
N GLY A 47 -2.93 -8.80 -10.77
CA GLY A 47 -2.39 -8.20 -11.99
C GLY A 47 -3.16 -8.63 -13.25
N THR A 48 -2.63 -8.26 -14.42
CA THR A 48 -3.26 -8.56 -15.73
C THR A 48 -3.63 -10.05 -15.89
N ALA A 49 -2.67 -10.93 -15.69
CA ALA A 49 -2.89 -12.38 -15.85
C ALA A 49 -3.82 -12.94 -14.76
N GLY A 50 -3.64 -12.49 -13.51
CA GLY A 50 -4.45 -12.94 -12.38
C GLY A 50 -5.92 -12.59 -12.54
N LEU A 51 -6.22 -11.35 -12.96
CA LEU A 51 -7.60 -10.93 -13.20
C LEU A 51 -8.20 -11.54 -14.46
N ALA A 52 -7.42 -11.75 -15.52
CA ALA A 52 -7.89 -12.47 -16.71
C ALA A 52 -8.25 -13.91 -16.37
N LEU A 53 -7.42 -14.60 -15.59
CA LEU A 53 -7.69 -15.96 -15.12
C LEU A 53 -8.90 -16.01 -14.18
N ALA A 54 -8.97 -15.10 -13.20
CA ALA A 54 -10.10 -15.02 -12.29
C ALA A 54 -11.41 -14.87 -13.06
N ALA A 55 -11.46 -13.96 -14.04
CA ALA A 55 -12.64 -13.71 -14.85
C ALA A 55 -13.08 -14.97 -15.63
N ARG A 56 -12.15 -15.78 -16.14
CA ARG A 56 -12.47 -17.05 -16.83
C ARG A 56 -12.98 -18.11 -15.86
N LEU A 57 -12.33 -18.27 -14.72
CA LEU A 57 -12.71 -19.28 -13.72
C LEU A 57 -14.09 -19.00 -13.12
N THR A 58 -14.47 -17.73 -12.98
CA THR A 58 -15.78 -17.34 -12.44
C THR A 58 -16.88 -17.23 -13.51
N GLU A 59 -16.57 -17.40 -14.79
CA GLU A 59 -17.46 -17.04 -15.92
C GLU A 59 -18.79 -17.80 -15.92
N ASP A 60 -18.78 -19.06 -15.50
CA ASP A 60 -19.96 -19.93 -15.42
C ASP A 60 -20.63 -19.95 -14.02
N GLY A 61 -20.04 -19.25 -13.04
CA GLY A 61 -20.51 -19.20 -11.66
C GLY A 61 -20.34 -20.51 -10.87
N THR A 62 -19.64 -21.50 -11.40
CA THR A 62 -19.44 -22.81 -10.74
C THR A 62 -18.29 -22.79 -9.74
N HIS A 63 -17.33 -21.89 -9.92
CA HIS A 63 -16.14 -21.80 -9.08
C HIS A 63 -16.09 -20.50 -8.28
N SER A 64 -15.73 -20.64 -7.01
CA SER A 64 -15.38 -19.55 -6.11
C SER A 64 -13.89 -19.23 -6.19
N VAL A 65 -13.54 -17.97 -6.41
CA VAL A 65 -12.16 -17.53 -6.62
C VAL A 65 -11.80 -16.39 -5.69
N LEU A 66 -10.72 -16.56 -4.90
CA LEU A 66 -10.12 -15.52 -4.08
C LEU A 66 -8.89 -14.94 -4.79
N VAL A 67 -8.83 -13.62 -4.93
CA VAL A 67 -7.65 -12.91 -5.45
C VAL A 67 -6.98 -12.12 -4.33
N LEU A 68 -5.69 -12.36 -4.10
CA LEU A 68 -4.87 -11.65 -3.13
C LEU A 68 -3.97 -10.66 -3.86
N GLU A 69 -4.21 -9.36 -3.70
CA GLU A 69 -3.39 -8.29 -4.28
C GLU A 69 -2.71 -7.51 -3.18
N ALA A 70 -1.39 -7.30 -3.31
CA ALA A 70 -0.57 -6.62 -2.30
C ALA A 70 -0.63 -5.09 -2.42
N GLY A 71 -1.01 -4.60 -3.59
CA GLY A 71 -1.22 -3.19 -3.85
C GLY A 71 -2.57 -2.65 -3.39
N ALA A 72 -2.62 -1.33 -3.24
CA ALA A 72 -3.88 -0.64 -2.98
C ALA A 72 -4.74 -0.58 -4.26
N ARG A 73 -5.94 0.00 -4.12
CA ARG A 73 -6.70 0.39 -5.30
C ARG A 73 -5.94 1.48 -6.07
N PRO A 74 -5.92 1.44 -7.40
CA PRO A 74 -5.10 2.36 -8.19
C PRO A 74 -5.57 3.83 -8.09
N ASP A 75 -6.82 4.06 -7.73
CA ASP A 75 -7.38 5.39 -7.51
C ASP A 75 -6.90 6.10 -6.23
N THR A 76 -6.08 5.42 -5.41
CA THR A 76 -5.33 6.06 -4.34
C THR A 76 -4.28 7.05 -4.85
N VAL A 77 -3.88 6.94 -6.12
CA VAL A 77 -2.97 7.89 -6.80
C VAL A 77 -3.75 8.64 -7.88
N ALA A 78 -3.92 9.95 -7.70
CA ALA A 78 -4.78 10.77 -8.57
C ALA A 78 -4.36 10.73 -10.05
N SER A 79 -3.04 10.69 -10.30
CA SER A 79 -2.47 10.65 -11.65
C SER A 79 -2.84 9.38 -12.44
N TYR A 80 -3.20 8.27 -11.78
CA TYR A 80 -3.63 7.04 -12.45
C TYR A 80 -4.83 7.27 -13.39
N ARG A 81 -5.76 8.17 -13.02
CA ARG A 81 -6.95 8.45 -13.83
C ARG A 81 -6.69 9.38 -15.01
N ILE A 82 -5.52 10.01 -15.09
CA ILE A 82 -5.20 11.03 -16.10
C ILE A 82 -4.40 10.36 -17.23
N PRO A 83 -4.97 10.21 -18.43
CA PRO A 83 -4.23 9.66 -19.57
C PRO A 83 -2.97 10.48 -19.85
N GLY A 84 -1.83 9.80 -19.98
CA GLY A 84 -0.53 10.45 -20.20
C GLY A 84 0.21 10.92 -18.94
N ALA A 85 -0.35 10.72 -17.75
CA ALA A 85 0.30 11.04 -16.47
C ALA A 85 1.08 9.87 -15.84
N ASN A 86 1.38 8.82 -16.62
CA ASN A 86 2.10 7.62 -16.17
C ASN A 86 3.44 7.93 -15.45
N GLN A 87 4.19 8.93 -15.94
CA GLN A 87 5.43 9.37 -15.30
C GLN A 87 5.24 9.88 -13.85
N GLN A 88 4.04 10.34 -13.50
CA GLN A 88 3.71 10.81 -12.15
C GLN A 88 3.35 9.67 -11.19
N VAL A 89 3.14 8.46 -11.71
CA VAL A 89 2.83 7.26 -10.93
C VAL A 89 4.12 6.58 -10.43
N LEU A 90 5.24 6.77 -11.12
CA LEU A 90 6.53 6.18 -10.75
C LEU A 90 6.96 6.64 -9.35
N GLY A 91 7.35 5.69 -8.48
CA GLY A 91 7.70 5.96 -7.09
C GLY A 91 6.52 6.25 -6.15
N SER A 92 5.28 6.13 -6.62
CA SER A 92 4.09 6.34 -5.82
C SER A 92 3.71 5.11 -4.98
N ALA A 93 2.60 5.19 -4.25
CA ALA A 93 2.07 4.08 -3.45
C ALA A 93 1.65 2.85 -4.29
N ILE A 94 1.48 3.01 -5.60
CA ILE A 94 1.09 1.94 -6.53
C ILE A 94 2.24 1.48 -7.43
N ASP A 95 3.49 1.81 -7.08
CA ASP A 95 4.69 1.29 -7.73
C ASP A 95 5.50 0.45 -6.72
N TRP A 96 5.97 -0.71 -7.15
CA TRP A 96 6.91 -1.53 -6.38
C TRP A 96 8.31 -0.90 -6.29
N SER A 97 8.69 -0.09 -7.28
CA SER A 97 9.96 0.63 -7.38
C SER A 97 11.18 -0.24 -7.07
N PHE A 98 11.27 -1.43 -7.68
CA PHE A 98 12.36 -2.36 -7.41
C PHE A 98 13.71 -1.76 -7.81
N GLY A 99 14.73 -1.93 -6.98
CA GLY A 99 16.11 -1.56 -7.31
C GLY A 99 16.88 -2.76 -7.84
N THR A 100 17.59 -2.60 -8.96
CA THR A 100 18.57 -3.61 -9.38
C THR A 100 19.80 -3.57 -8.47
N LEU A 101 20.49 -4.70 -8.35
CA LEU A 101 21.83 -4.70 -7.74
C LEU A 101 22.81 -3.88 -8.60
N PRO A 102 23.92 -3.37 -8.04
CA PRO A 102 24.96 -2.68 -8.81
C PRO A 102 25.41 -3.50 -10.02
N GLN A 103 25.25 -2.95 -11.22
CA GLN A 103 25.57 -3.66 -12.46
C GLN A 103 27.02 -3.38 -12.89
N PRO A 104 27.91 -4.39 -12.94
CA PRO A 104 29.32 -4.18 -13.32
C PRO A 104 29.47 -3.55 -14.70
N SER A 105 28.65 -4.00 -15.66
CA SER A 105 28.63 -3.49 -17.03
C SER A 105 28.01 -2.09 -17.18
N LEU A 106 27.49 -1.51 -16.09
CA LEU A 106 26.98 -0.13 -16.05
C LEU A 106 27.74 0.75 -15.05
N ASN A 107 29.03 0.47 -14.84
CA ASN A 107 29.90 1.20 -13.89
C ASN A 107 29.34 1.18 -12.45
N GLY A 108 28.76 0.05 -12.03
CA GLY A 108 28.19 -0.11 -10.69
C GLY A 108 26.88 0.64 -10.45
N ARG A 109 26.24 1.17 -11.50
CA ARG A 109 24.95 1.86 -11.38
C ARG A 109 23.85 0.88 -10.97
N GLN A 110 22.96 1.36 -10.11
CA GLN A 110 21.69 0.73 -9.79
C GLN A 110 20.58 1.43 -10.58
N LEU A 111 19.67 0.64 -11.13
CA LEU A 111 18.54 1.14 -11.90
C LEU A 111 17.26 0.88 -11.13
N ILE A 112 16.31 1.80 -11.25
CA ILE A 112 14.95 1.60 -10.75
C ILE A 112 14.17 0.87 -11.84
N TYR A 113 13.50 -0.20 -11.44
CA TYR A 113 12.63 -1.02 -12.26
C TYR A 113 11.21 -0.91 -11.68
N ASN A 114 10.44 0.00 -12.26
CA ASN A 114 9.08 0.29 -11.83
C ASN A 114 8.16 -0.86 -12.24
N GLN A 115 7.29 -1.28 -11.33
CA GLN A 115 6.32 -2.34 -11.56
C GLN A 115 5.05 -2.01 -10.80
N GLY A 116 3.90 -2.11 -11.47
CA GLY A 116 2.62 -1.78 -10.85
C GLY A 116 2.31 -2.64 -9.62
N ARG A 117 2.00 -1.96 -8.52
CA ARG A 117 1.59 -2.48 -7.22
C ARG A 117 0.15 -2.03 -6.93
N CYS A 118 -0.81 -2.63 -7.63
CA CYS A 118 -2.21 -2.26 -7.56
C CYS A 118 -3.09 -3.40 -8.09
N LEU A 119 -4.40 -3.27 -7.87
CA LEU A 119 -5.38 -4.02 -8.66
C LEU A 119 -5.28 -3.62 -10.15
N GLY A 120 -4.94 -4.56 -11.02
CA GLY A 120 -4.59 -4.35 -12.43
C GLY A 120 -3.11 -4.62 -12.74
N GLY A 121 -2.25 -4.58 -11.72
CA GLY A 121 -0.81 -4.82 -11.81
C GLY A 121 -0.10 -3.80 -12.71
N GLN A 122 0.70 -4.29 -13.66
CA GLN A 122 1.49 -3.46 -14.58
C GLN A 122 0.71 -2.41 -15.39
N PHE A 123 -0.62 -2.53 -15.50
CA PHE A 123 -1.45 -1.53 -16.18
C PHE A 123 -1.76 -0.29 -15.34
N CYS A 124 -1.37 -0.24 -14.07
CA CYS A 124 -1.55 0.97 -13.27
C CYS A 124 -0.38 1.94 -13.31
N ASP A 125 0.76 1.54 -13.87
CA ASP A 125 1.95 2.40 -14.03
C ASP A 125 1.91 3.23 -15.32
#